data_AF-A0A812SCA8-F1
#
_entry.id   AF-A0A812SCA8-F1
#
_cell.length_a   1.000
_cell.length_b   1.000
_cell.length_c   1.000
_cell.angle_alpha   90.00
_cell.angle_beta   90.00
_cell.angle_gamma   90.00
#
_symmetry.space_group_name_H-M   'P 1'
#
loop_
_entity.id
_entity.type
_entity.pdbx_description
1 polymer ?
#
loop_
_entity_poly.entity_id
_entity_poly.type
_entity_poly.pdbx_seq_one_letter_code
_entity_poly.pdbx_strand_id
1 'polypeptide(L)'
;MQPSDEQPRASAARGLFKTALGLTASAVLLGLGSRLTTSDSLLNLGTPAETEFDLRSDSRRLRASTTALQDDPVWGCGLLGKIPGISENGEALPETQRFIDALKLSSSLNKVVYWNWNLAPEDPLTADFLFMPEVWGSGVVNKDWVRQADTTNFEDGHGRRSPAQMANIMMGMNEPDIQGSCMGNMFGKCVKPCDDAARNSNDCPRAEPNVNLPPAAANSRGMCNCWEHSYATGVGFWSVNGCSALQPLPELWEQEPGCIGRVMDNWKQTAAIAVSKGYKYLTTPLLAVYVSYAEKFIEHACDCHNGVCGCTDASCGCPAYVGLHFYAFDCQPESTSAYVNFEARVKEIGQLMEKYPFVKGAIVNEVGMLNCAGPTEDDPICVPDSGSYPAKDGPDFSCPVNDELPNGLASFVTRILEIAIGVKTSDGRPVVKSFAWFNQDREGGTYNLRLFNDDGSVNAAGEAYMEVCKNWKALQS
;
A
#
# COMPACT_ATOMS: atom_id res chain seq x y z
N MET A 1 -5.78 5.58 -15.17
CA MET A 1 -6.21 5.63 -16.58
C MET A 1 -7.66 6.09 -16.67
N GLN A 2 -7.91 7.28 -17.23
CA GLN A 2 -9.22 7.66 -17.77
C GLN A 2 -9.37 7.04 -19.18
N PRO A 3 -10.60 6.76 -19.64
CA PRO A 3 -10.82 6.52 -21.06
C PRO A 3 -10.46 7.79 -21.85
N SER A 4 -9.72 7.60 -22.93
CA SER A 4 -9.18 8.66 -23.79
C SER A 4 -10.28 9.45 -24.49
N ASP A 5 -10.22 10.77 -24.41
CA ASP A 5 -10.69 11.67 -25.47
C ASP A 5 -9.72 12.85 -25.63
N GLU A 6 -9.26 12.99 -26.87
CA GLU A 6 -8.50 14.04 -27.57
C GLU A 6 -7.92 15.26 -26.81
N GLN A 7 -6.60 15.45 -26.93
CA GLN A 7 -5.90 16.72 -26.64
C GLN A 7 -6.27 17.83 -27.65
N PRO A 8 -6.19 19.11 -27.24
CA PRO A 8 -5.14 19.92 -27.83
C PRO A 8 -4.36 20.82 -26.85
N ARG A 9 -3.15 21.13 -27.30
CA ARG A 9 -2.07 21.94 -26.70
C ARG A 9 -2.48 23.38 -26.38
N ALA A 10 -1.96 23.92 -25.28
CA ALA A 10 -0.98 25.03 -25.23
C ALA A 10 -1.22 26.10 -24.14
N SER A 11 -0.08 26.58 -23.63
CA SER A 11 0.24 27.98 -23.28
C SER A 11 0.00 28.47 -21.84
N ALA A 12 1.14 28.89 -21.26
CA ALA A 12 1.31 29.58 -20.00
C ALA A 12 0.71 31.00 -19.96
N ALA A 13 0.38 31.47 -18.75
CA ALA A 13 0.52 32.86 -18.35
C ALA A 13 0.55 33.01 -16.81
N ARG A 14 1.60 33.68 -16.32
CA ARG A 14 1.80 34.08 -14.92
C ARG A 14 0.87 35.23 -14.54
N GLY A 15 0.40 35.25 -13.30
CA GLY A 15 -0.25 36.41 -12.68
C GLY A 15 0.07 36.48 -11.18
N LEU A 16 0.95 37.43 -10.82
CA LEU A 16 1.25 37.84 -9.45
C LEU A 16 0.07 38.63 -8.86
N PHE A 17 -0.34 38.31 -7.62
CA PHE A 17 -0.98 39.29 -6.74
C PHE A 17 -0.51 39.12 -5.29
N LYS A 18 -0.03 40.24 -4.72
CA LYS A 18 0.33 40.46 -3.32
C LYS A 18 -0.80 41.23 -2.63
N THR A 19 -1.19 40.81 -1.42
CA THR A 19 -1.68 41.62 -0.27
C THR A 19 -1.96 40.64 0.87
N ALA A 20 -1.33 40.64 2.06
CA ALA A 20 -1.02 41.66 3.08
C ALA A 20 -2.15 41.90 4.10
N LEU A 21 -1.80 41.57 5.37
CA LEU A 21 -2.32 41.99 6.68
C LEU A 21 -3.66 41.45 7.24
N GLY A 22 -3.59 41.06 8.52
CA GLY A 22 -4.73 41.16 9.45
C GLY A 22 -4.68 40.25 10.68
N LEU A 23 -4.07 40.73 11.77
CA LEU A 23 -4.12 40.18 13.14
C LEU A 23 -5.56 39.92 13.64
N THR A 24 -5.77 38.93 14.51
CA THR A 24 -6.06 39.14 15.96
C THR A 24 -6.27 37.81 16.71
N ALA A 25 -5.86 37.84 17.97
CA ALA A 25 -5.84 36.76 18.95
C ALA A 25 -7.23 36.43 19.51
N SER A 26 -7.40 35.22 20.07
CA SER A 26 -7.92 35.00 21.43
C SER A 26 -7.82 33.54 21.85
N ALA A 27 -7.38 33.35 23.09
CA ALA A 27 -7.20 32.09 23.79
C ALA A 27 -8.50 31.60 24.43
N VAL A 28 -8.70 30.29 24.54
CA VAL A 28 -9.56 29.65 25.55
C VAL A 28 -8.96 28.31 25.98
N LEU A 29 -8.69 28.18 27.29
CA LEU A 29 -8.40 26.94 28.02
C LEU A 29 -9.63 26.02 28.07
N LEU A 30 -9.41 24.70 28.08
CA LEU A 30 -10.14 23.62 28.77
C LEU A 30 -9.35 22.34 28.39
N GLY A 31 -8.81 21.47 29.27
CA GLY A 31 -9.20 21.12 30.63
C GLY A 31 -10.00 19.82 30.62
N LEU A 32 -9.36 18.66 30.36
CA LEU A 32 -10.00 17.35 30.49
C LEU A 32 -9.08 16.32 31.14
N GLY A 33 -9.61 15.72 32.22
CA GLY A 33 -8.95 14.72 33.06
C GLY A 33 -9.20 13.30 32.57
N SER A 34 -8.14 12.49 32.66
CA SER A 34 -8.14 11.06 32.39
C SER A 34 -8.83 10.28 33.50
N ARG A 35 -9.71 9.33 33.14
CA ARG A 35 -10.13 8.23 34.02
C ARG A 35 -9.67 6.91 33.40
N LEU A 36 -8.66 6.31 34.01
CA LEU A 36 -8.27 4.91 33.85
C LEU A 36 -9.18 4.05 34.74
N THR A 37 -9.78 3.00 34.18
CA THR A 37 -10.37 1.90 34.95
C THR A 37 -9.60 0.63 34.64
N THR A 38 -8.96 0.09 35.68
CA THR A 38 -8.31 -1.22 35.75
C THR A 38 -9.37 -2.32 35.84
N SER A 39 -9.20 -3.39 35.07
CA SER A 39 -10.01 -4.61 35.18
C SER A 39 -9.20 -5.70 35.89
N ASP A 40 -9.76 -6.22 36.97
CA ASP A 40 -9.22 -7.32 37.78
C ASP A 40 -9.48 -8.69 37.14
N SER A 41 -8.44 -9.53 37.21
CA SER A 41 -8.43 -10.95 36.94
C SER A 41 -9.29 -11.75 37.91
N LEU A 42 -10.04 -12.73 37.40
CA LEU A 42 -10.46 -13.89 38.19
C LEU A 42 -10.16 -15.20 37.44
N LEU A 43 -9.29 -15.98 38.08
CA LEU A 43 -8.89 -17.34 37.76
C LEU A 43 -10.08 -18.29 37.98
N ASN A 44 -10.29 -19.22 37.05
CA ASN A 44 -11.10 -20.42 37.31
C ASN A 44 -10.35 -21.65 36.77
N LEU A 45 -9.88 -22.48 37.69
CA LEU A 45 -9.19 -23.75 37.46
C LEU A 45 -10.24 -24.86 37.39
N GLY A 46 -10.46 -25.41 36.19
CA GLY A 46 -11.23 -26.63 35.95
C GLY A 46 -10.31 -27.76 35.47
N THR A 47 -10.42 -28.92 36.10
CA THR A 47 -9.68 -30.16 35.83
C THR A 47 -10.00 -30.77 34.46
N PRO A 48 -9.03 -31.42 33.78
CA PRO A 48 -9.25 -31.99 32.46
C PRO A 48 -9.87 -33.39 32.54
N ALA A 49 -10.88 -33.63 31.69
CA ALA A 49 -11.38 -34.96 31.39
C ALA A 49 -10.53 -35.59 30.28
N GLU A 50 -10.15 -36.85 30.46
CA GLU A 50 -9.40 -37.64 29.49
C GLU A 50 -10.23 -37.88 28.22
N THR A 51 -9.78 -37.35 27.09
CA THR A 51 -10.28 -37.68 25.76
C THR A 51 -9.26 -38.55 25.02
N GLU A 52 -9.73 -39.71 24.58
CA GLU A 52 -9.03 -40.68 23.73
C GLU A 52 -8.50 -39.99 22.45
N PHE A 53 -7.18 -40.10 22.24
CA PHE A 53 -6.43 -39.39 21.21
C PHE A 53 -6.43 -40.20 19.90
N ASP A 54 -7.20 -39.76 18.89
CA ASP A 54 -7.26 -40.41 17.57
C ASP A 54 -6.04 -40.06 16.70
N LEU A 55 -5.02 -40.92 16.76
CA LEU A 55 -3.76 -40.83 16.00
C LEU A 55 -3.91 -40.86 14.47
N ARG A 56 -5.11 -41.11 13.91
CA ARG A 56 -5.34 -41.10 12.45
C ARG A 56 -5.65 -39.71 11.89
N SER A 57 -6.09 -38.78 12.73
CA SER A 57 -6.33 -37.37 12.38
C SER A 57 -5.03 -36.62 12.04
N ASP A 58 -3.97 -36.85 12.83
CA ASP A 58 -2.69 -36.14 12.70
C ASP A 58 -1.94 -36.50 11.41
N SER A 59 -2.07 -37.74 10.95
CA SER A 59 -1.40 -38.20 9.72
C SER A 59 -1.94 -37.52 8.45
N ARG A 60 -3.21 -37.08 8.43
CA ARG A 60 -3.78 -36.29 7.32
C ARG A 60 -3.42 -34.82 7.42
N ARG A 61 -3.36 -34.23 8.63
CA ARG A 61 -2.86 -32.85 8.84
C ARG A 61 -1.38 -32.72 8.45
N LEU A 62 -0.55 -33.68 8.82
CA LEU A 62 0.88 -33.69 8.48
C LEU A 62 1.17 -33.82 6.98
N ARG A 63 0.35 -34.58 6.22
CA ARG A 63 0.50 -34.69 4.76
C ARG A 63 -0.05 -33.50 3.99
N ALA A 64 -1.14 -32.87 4.45
CA ALA A 64 -1.63 -31.62 3.86
C ALA A 64 -0.64 -30.46 4.09
N SER A 65 0.06 -30.46 5.22
CA SER A 65 1.11 -29.48 5.57
C SER A 65 2.33 -29.55 4.65
N THR A 66 2.72 -30.74 4.17
CA THR A 66 3.96 -30.89 3.36
C THR A 66 3.81 -30.46 1.90
N THR A 67 2.63 -30.65 1.28
CA THR A 67 2.36 -30.10 -0.07
C THR A 67 2.02 -28.61 -0.05
N ALA A 68 1.39 -28.10 1.02
CA ALA A 68 1.12 -26.66 1.17
C ALA A 68 2.40 -25.83 1.35
N LEU A 69 3.45 -26.39 1.97
CA LEU A 69 4.78 -25.76 2.09
C LEU A 69 5.52 -25.62 0.74
N GLN A 70 5.14 -26.37 -0.28
CA GLN A 70 5.81 -26.34 -1.59
C GLN A 70 5.33 -25.19 -2.49
N ASP A 71 4.22 -24.52 -2.15
CA ASP A 71 3.56 -23.49 -2.96
C ASP A 71 3.62 -22.08 -2.31
N ASP A 72 4.54 -21.80 -1.38
CA ASP A 72 4.66 -20.48 -0.73
C ASP A 72 5.92 -19.71 -1.21
N PRO A 73 5.85 -19.00 -2.35
CA PRO A 73 6.99 -18.27 -2.88
C PRO A 73 7.37 -17.10 -1.96
N VAL A 74 8.68 -16.96 -1.72
CA VAL A 74 9.25 -15.66 -1.33
C VAL A 74 9.44 -14.86 -2.62
N TRP A 75 8.63 -13.83 -2.79
CA TRP A 75 8.64 -12.95 -3.94
C TRP A 75 9.88 -12.06 -3.95
N GLY A 76 10.31 -11.61 -2.76
CA GLY A 76 11.52 -10.83 -2.55
C GLY A 76 11.31 -9.32 -2.74
N CYS A 77 12.42 -8.63 -2.95
CA CYS A 77 12.49 -7.21 -3.21
C CYS A 77 11.93 -6.85 -4.59
N GLY A 78 11.30 -5.68 -4.65
CA GLY A 78 10.70 -5.16 -5.87
C GLY A 78 10.76 -3.64 -5.98
N LEU A 79 10.06 -3.11 -6.98
CA LEU A 79 10.05 -1.69 -7.31
C LEU A 79 8.66 -1.27 -7.79
N LEU A 80 8.33 -0.02 -7.51
CA LEU A 80 7.36 0.77 -8.26
C LEU A 80 8.06 2.02 -8.80
N GLY A 81 7.74 2.43 -10.03
CA GLY A 81 8.24 3.68 -10.63
C GLY A 81 9.32 3.46 -11.68
N LYS A 82 9.94 4.55 -12.14
CA LYS A 82 10.82 4.53 -13.32
C LYS A 82 12.17 3.89 -13.04
N ILE A 83 12.57 2.92 -13.87
CA ILE A 83 13.90 2.30 -13.81
C ILE A 83 14.74 2.80 -15.00
N PRO A 84 15.78 3.61 -14.78
CA PRO A 84 16.60 4.11 -15.88
C PRO A 84 17.39 2.97 -16.54
N GLY A 85 17.74 3.16 -17.81
CA GLY A 85 18.65 2.25 -18.51
C GLY A 85 18.03 0.93 -18.99
N ILE A 86 16.71 0.79 -19.00
CA ILE A 86 16.03 -0.30 -19.73
C ILE A 86 15.61 0.22 -21.11
N SER A 87 16.03 -0.48 -22.16
CA SER A 87 15.66 -0.16 -23.55
C SER A 87 14.22 -0.57 -23.87
N GLU A 88 13.67 -0.09 -25.00
CA GLU A 88 12.34 -0.49 -25.47
C GLU A 88 12.21 -2.00 -25.74
N ASN A 89 13.32 -2.70 -25.94
CA ASN A 89 13.36 -4.15 -26.12
C ASN A 89 13.54 -4.91 -24.80
N GLY A 90 13.56 -4.22 -23.66
CA GLY A 90 13.77 -4.80 -22.33
C GLY A 90 15.20 -5.26 -22.07
N GLU A 91 16.20 -4.61 -22.67
CA GLU A 91 17.62 -4.81 -22.35
C GLU A 91 18.09 -3.75 -21.34
N ALA A 92 18.74 -4.16 -20.26
CA ALA A 92 19.28 -3.24 -19.26
C ALA A 92 20.73 -2.84 -19.56
N LEU A 93 21.07 -1.58 -19.30
CA LEU A 93 22.45 -1.13 -19.20
C LEU A 93 23.18 -1.82 -18.03
N PRO A 94 24.52 -1.93 -18.06
CA PRO A 94 25.27 -2.70 -17.05
C PRO A 94 24.98 -2.30 -15.60
N GLU A 95 24.82 -1.01 -15.33
CA GLU A 95 24.55 -0.49 -13.99
C GLU A 95 23.14 -0.85 -13.51
N THR A 96 22.14 -0.72 -14.39
CA THR A 96 20.77 -1.18 -14.12
C THR A 96 20.71 -2.69 -13.93
N GLN A 97 21.45 -3.47 -14.72
CA GLN A 97 21.53 -4.92 -14.56
C GLN A 97 22.18 -5.31 -13.23
N ARG A 98 23.25 -4.62 -12.81
CA ARG A 98 23.89 -4.81 -11.49
C ARG A 98 22.87 -4.63 -10.36
N PHE A 99 22.02 -3.61 -10.46
CA PHE A 99 20.94 -3.37 -9.50
C PHE A 99 19.90 -4.51 -9.53
N ILE A 100 19.39 -4.89 -10.71
CA ILE A 100 18.43 -5.99 -10.89
C ILE A 100 18.97 -7.31 -10.30
N ASP A 101 20.22 -7.64 -10.60
CA ASP A 101 20.86 -8.88 -10.14
C ASP A 101 20.98 -8.95 -8.61
N ALA A 102 21.21 -7.80 -7.95
CA ALA A 102 21.22 -7.74 -6.49
C ALA A 102 19.83 -8.05 -5.89
N LEU A 103 18.77 -7.48 -6.47
CA LEU A 103 17.41 -7.67 -5.97
C LEU A 103 16.92 -9.11 -6.17
N LYS A 104 17.24 -9.74 -7.30
CA LYS A 104 16.84 -11.14 -7.62
C LYS A 104 17.23 -12.14 -6.53
N LEU A 105 18.33 -11.89 -5.82
CA LEU A 105 18.85 -12.78 -4.79
C LEU A 105 17.89 -12.95 -3.60
N SER A 106 17.06 -11.93 -3.35
CA SER A 106 16.00 -11.98 -2.32
C SER A 106 14.82 -12.89 -2.68
N SER A 107 14.65 -13.21 -3.97
CA SER A 107 13.52 -13.97 -4.46
C SER A 107 13.80 -15.48 -4.53
N SER A 108 12.79 -16.28 -4.22
CA SER A 108 12.79 -17.72 -4.51
C SER A 108 12.61 -18.02 -6.01
N LEU A 109 12.13 -17.04 -6.78
CA LEU A 109 11.81 -17.16 -8.20
C LEU A 109 12.97 -16.70 -9.10
N ASN A 110 14.06 -16.17 -8.52
CA ASN A 110 15.17 -15.56 -9.23
C ASN A 110 14.72 -14.43 -10.18
N LYS A 111 13.78 -13.61 -9.69
CA LYS A 111 13.16 -12.47 -10.39
C LYS A 111 13.05 -11.28 -9.44
N VAL A 112 12.97 -10.07 -9.99
CA VAL A 112 12.59 -8.86 -9.26
C VAL A 112 11.10 -8.64 -9.45
N VAL A 113 10.36 -8.31 -8.40
CA VAL A 113 8.95 -7.98 -8.58
C VAL A 113 8.79 -6.52 -8.96
N TYR A 114 7.89 -6.25 -9.89
CA TYR A 114 7.55 -4.90 -10.31
C TYR A 114 6.05 -4.78 -10.32
N TRP A 115 5.56 -3.62 -9.92
CA TRP A 115 4.17 -3.27 -10.10
C TRP A 115 4.05 -1.77 -10.36
N ASN A 116 2.87 -1.39 -10.77
CA ASN A 116 2.43 -0.02 -10.86
C ASN A 116 0.92 -0.03 -10.61
N TRP A 117 0.31 1.15 -10.64
CA TRP A 117 -1.13 1.35 -10.44
C TRP A 117 -2.02 0.86 -11.61
N ASN A 118 -1.67 -0.27 -12.21
CA ASN A 118 -2.30 -0.78 -13.42
C ASN A 118 -2.18 -2.31 -13.57
N LEU A 119 -2.94 -2.86 -14.52
CA LEU A 119 -2.90 -4.27 -14.90
C LEU A 119 -1.69 -4.60 -15.80
N ALA A 120 -0.87 -3.60 -16.14
CA ALA A 120 0.27 -3.61 -17.07
C ALA A 120 1.38 -2.68 -16.57
N PRO A 121 2.66 -3.00 -16.82
CA PRO A 121 3.69 -1.98 -16.70
C PRO A 121 3.45 -0.89 -17.77
N GLU A 122 3.83 0.35 -17.47
CA GLU A 122 3.77 1.43 -18.46
C GLU A 122 4.90 1.29 -19.49
N ASP A 123 6.09 0.88 -19.03
CA ASP A 123 7.26 0.67 -19.87
C ASP A 123 7.69 -0.81 -19.95
N PRO A 124 8.37 -1.23 -21.04
CA PRO A 124 8.97 -2.55 -21.12
C PRO A 124 9.93 -2.79 -19.97
N LEU A 125 9.85 -4.00 -19.41
CA LEU A 125 10.71 -4.49 -18.34
C LEU A 125 11.61 -5.60 -18.89
N THR A 126 12.77 -5.82 -18.27
CA THR A 126 13.63 -6.94 -18.68
C THR A 126 12.99 -8.29 -18.34
N ALA A 127 13.51 -9.37 -18.92
CA ALA A 127 13.07 -10.72 -18.63
C ALA A 127 13.28 -11.12 -17.16
N ASP A 128 14.05 -10.36 -16.39
CA ASP A 128 14.31 -10.60 -14.97
C ASP A 128 13.17 -10.17 -14.05
N PHE A 129 12.14 -9.50 -14.59
CA PHE A 129 11.01 -9.04 -13.80
C PHE A 129 9.83 -10.00 -13.78
N LEU A 130 9.14 -10.01 -12.63
CA LEU A 130 7.77 -10.48 -12.46
C LEU A 130 6.87 -9.27 -12.29
N PHE A 131 5.96 -9.05 -13.22
CA PHE A 131 4.98 -7.98 -13.10
C PHE A 131 3.77 -8.46 -12.28
N MET A 132 3.49 -7.79 -11.15
CA MET A 132 2.31 -8.00 -10.33
C MET A 132 1.22 -7.00 -10.72
N PRO A 133 0.16 -7.43 -11.42
CA PRO A 133 -0.92 -6.52 -11.83
C PRO A 133 -1.75 -6.08 -10.63
N GLU A 134 -2.19 -4.83 -10.69
CA GLU A 134 -3.00 -4.21 -9.64
C GLU A 134 -4.37 -3.79 -10.13
N VAL A 135 -5.36 -4.05 -9.27
CA VAL A 135 -6.74 -3.60 -9.47
C VAL A 135 -6.85 -2.14 -9.04
N TRP A 136 -7.03 -1.24 -10.00
CA TRP A 136 -7.33 0.15 -9.70
C TRP A 136 -8.82 0.35 -9.40
N GLY A 137 -9.15 0.71 -8.16
CA GLY A 137 -10.52 1.02 -7.76
C GLY A 137 -11.32 -0.17 -7.22
N SER A 138 -12.55 0.10 -6.76
CA SER A 138 -13.50 -0.90 -6.22
C SER A 138 -14.41 -1.55 -7.28
N GLY A 139 -14.15 -1.28 -8.56
CA GLY A 139 -14.91 -1.81 -9.69
C GLY A 139 -14.45 -3.21 -10.14
N VAL A 140 -15.23 -3.82 -11.04
CA VAL A 140 -14.82 -5.05 -11.73
C VAL A 140 -13.76 -4.72 -12.78
N VAL A 141 -12.66 -5.47 -12.79
CA VAL A 141 -11.64 -5.31 -13.84
C VAL A 141 -12.16 -5.70 -15.21
N ASN A 142 -11.67 -5.03 -16.25
CA ASN A 142 -11.95 -5.46 -17.62
C ASN A 142 -11.13 -6.72 -17.95
N LYS A 143 -11.81 -7.82 -18.26
CA LYS A 143 -11.18 -9.11 -18.63
C LYS A 143 -10.21 -9.03 -19.80
N ASP A 144 -10.44 -8.11 -20.73
CA ASP A 144 -9.59 -7.95 -21.91
C ASP A 144 -8.24 -7.28 -21.57
N TRP A 145 -8.20 -6.52 -20.47
CA TRP A 145 -6.98 -5.85 -20.00
C TRP A 145 -6.16 -6.70 -19.02
N VAL A 146 -6.77 -7.76 -18.47
CA VAL A 146 -6.06 -8.72 -17.63
C VAL A 146 -5.26 -9.69 -18.50
N ARG A 147 -3.93 -9.61 -18.39
CA ARG A 147 -2.99 -10.52 -19.06
C ARG A 147 -3.02 -11.90 -18.40
N GLN A 148 -2.68 -12.93 -19.18
CA GLN A 148 -2.58 -14.29 -18.66
C GLN A 148 -1.39 -14.39 -17.68
N ALA A 149 -1.63 -14.94 -16.50
CA ALA A 149 -0.58 -15.24 -15.53
C ALA A 149 0.48 -16.20 -16.10
N ASP A 150 1.71 -16.13 -15.57
CA ASP A 150 2.84 -16.98 -15.96
C ASP A 150 3.23 -16.90 -17.45
N THR A 151 2.79 -15.85 -18.16
CA THR A 151 3.20 -15.58 -19.55
C THR A 151 4.34 -14.57 -19.60
N THR A 152 5.28 -14.79 -20.51
CA THR A 152 6.36 -13.85 -20.86
C THR A 152 6.03 -13.10 -22.14
N ASN A 153 6.76 -12.03 -22.45
CA ASN A 153 6.62 -11.27 -23.71
C ASN A 153 5.19 -10.74 -23.93
N PHE A 154 4.54 -10.27 -22.86
CA PHE A 154 3.19 -9.71 -22.92
C PHE A 154 3.23 -8.24 -23.36
N GLU A 155 2.09 -7.68 -23.75
CA GLU A 155 1.98 -6.26 -24.15
C GLU A 155 1.86 -5.37 -22.91
N ASP A 156 2.64 -4.28 -22.84
CA ASP A 156 2.59 -3.26 -21.79
C ASP A 156 1.32 -2.38 -21.91
N GLY A 157 1.22 -1.31 -21.12
CA GLY A 157 0.11 -0.36 -21.15
C GLY A 157 -0.04 0.43 -22.46
N HIS A 158 0.98 0.38 -23.33
CA HIS A 158 1.04 1.06 -24.62
C HIS A 158 1.05 0.10 -25.82
N GLY A 159 0.86 -1.20 -25.58
CA GLY A 159 0.87 -2.23 -26.63
C GLY A 159 2.26 -2.69 -27.07
N ARG A 160 3.34 -2.25 -26.41
CA ARG A 160 4.72 -2.70 -26.70
C ARG A 160 5.01 -4.01 -25.97
N ARG A 161 5.91 -4.83 -26.50
CA ARG A 161 6.25 -6.11 -25.88
C ARG A 161 7.22 -5.91 -24.73
N SER A 162 6.87 -6.44 -23.55
CA SER A 162 7.71 -6.47 -22.36
C SER A 162 8.25 -7.90 -22.15
N PRO A 163 9.58 -8.12 -22.18
CA PRO A 163 10.17 -9.44 -21.92
C PRO A 163 9.87 -10.06 -20.55
N ALA A 164 9.42 -9.26 -19.58
CA ALA A 164 9.05 -9.73 -18.25
C ALA A 164 7.98 -10.84 -18.27
N GLN A 165 7.84 -11.50 -17.12
CA GLN A 165 6.80 -12.50 -16.88
C GLN A 165 5.65 -11.89 -16.07
N MET A 166 4.40 -12.18 -16.41
CA MET A 166 3.27 -11.90 -15.54
C MET A 166 3.33 -12.81 -14.32
N ALA A 167 3.29 -12.23 -13.12
CA ALA A 167 3.18 -13.00 -11.90
C ALA A 167 1.83 -13.74 -11.84
N ASN A 168 1.75 -14.83 -11.07
CA ASN A 168 0.50 -15.54 -10.80
C ASN A 168 -0.21 -15.08 -9.53
N ILE A 169 0.09 -13.86 -9.09
CA ILE A 169 -0.60 -13.10 -8.06
C ILE A 169 -1.26 -11.87 -8.68
N MET A 170 -2.51 -11.60 -8.32
CA MET A 170 -3.21 -10.35 -8.64
C MET A 170 -3.30 -9.52 -7.35
N MET A 171 -2.78 -8.30 -7.39
CA MET A 171 -2.91 -7.37 -6.27
C MET A 171 -4.37 -6.89 -6.19
N GLY A 172 -4.83 -6.70 -4.96
CA GLY A 172 -6.18 -6.25 -4.66
C GLY A 172 -6.44 -4.81 -5.10
N MET A 173 -7.60 -4.30 -4.70
CA MET A 173 -7.97 -2.91 -4.94
C MET A 173 -6.91 -2.02 -4.30
N ASN A 174 -6.25 -1.19 -5.10
CA ASN A 174 -5.35 -0.17 -4.58
C ASN A 174 -6.08 0.66 -3.53
N GLU A 175 -5.43 1.17 -2.50
CA GLU A 175 -5.97 2.22 -1.64
C GLU A 175 -5.12 3.45 -1.90
N PRO A 176 -5.69 4.64 -2.10
CA PRO A 176 -4.86 5.81 -2.25
C PRO A 176 -4.16 6.17 -0.92
N ASP A 177 -2.86 6.46 -0.98
CA ASP A 177 -1.88 6.07 0.07
C ASP A 177 -1.71 7.01 1.26
N ILE A 178 -2.29 8.20 1.16
CA ILE A 178 -1.94 9.32 2.04
C ILE A 178 -3.09 9.55 2.98
N GLN A 179 -2.94 9.36 4.28
CA GLN A 179 -4.09 9.62 5.15
C GLN A 179 -4.64 11.05 4.99
N GLY A 180 -5.94 11.13 4.73
CA GLY A 180 -6.72 12.36 4.75
C GLY A 180 -6.69 13.22 3.49
N SER A 181 -5.81 12.99 2.51
CA SER A 181 -5.81 13.78 1.26
C SER A 181 -7.04 13.46 0.38
N CYS A 182 -7.30 14.33 -0.58
CA CYS A 182 -8.45 14.26 -1.47
C CYS A 182 -7.95 14.15 -2.91
N MET A 183 -8.04 12.97 -3.51
CA MET A 183 -7.55 12.77 -4.87
C MET A 183 -8.24 13.69 -5.90
N GLY A 184 -7.53 13.96 -7.00
CA GLY A 184 -8.06 14.75 -8.11
C GLY A 184 -7.83 16.25 -7.93
N ASN A 185 -8.81 17.08 -8.28
CA ASN A 185 -8.61 18.54 -8.42
C ASN A 185 -8.40 19.31 -7.10
N MET A 186 -8.45 18.65 -5.94
CA MET A 186 -8.20 19.24 -4.61
C MET A 186 -7.04 18.59 -3.85
N PHE A 187 -6.22 17.80 -4.52
CA PHE A 187 -5.10 17.11 -3.88
C PHE A 187 -4.14 18.09 -3.20
N GLY A 188 -3.85 17.86 -1.91
CA GLY A 188 -3.00 18.72 -1.07
C GLY A 188 -3.58 20.10 -0.76
N LYS A 189 -4.87 20.36 -1.02
CA LYS A 189 -5.53 21.65 -0.70
C LYS A 189 -6.29 21.61 0.63
N CYS A 190 -6.66 20.42 1.05
CA CYS A 190 -7.47 20.17 2.22
C CYS A 190 -6.56 19.90 3.41
N VAL A 191 -6.93 20.38 4.60
CA VAL A 191 -6.25 20.03 5.86
C VAL A 191 -7.13 19.17 6.78
N LYS A 192 -8.44 19.08 6.50
CA LYS A 192 -9.37 18.12 7.15
C LYS A 192 -10.69 17.95 6.37
N PRO A 193 -11.50 16.91 6.68
CA PRO A 193 -12.86 16.79 6.17
C PRO A 193 -13.78 17.93 6.67
N CYS A 194 -14.85 18.24 5.91
CA CYS A 194 -15.90 19.13 6.39
C CYS A 194 -16.67 18.55 7.58
N ASP A 195 -16.94 19.40 8.56
CA ASP A 195 -17.87 19.10 9.65
C ASP A 195 -19.34 19.32 9.24
N ASP A 196 -20.27 18.95 10.14
CA ASP A 196 -21.70 19.16 9.96
C ASP A 196 -22.07 20.61 9.66
N ALA A 197 -21.39 21.57 10.30
CA ALA A 197 -21.68 22.98 10.11
C ALA A 197 -21.36 23.42 8.66
N ALA A 198 -20.18 23.07 8.16
CA ALA A 198 -19.78 23.34 6.78
C ALA A 198 -20.68 22.63 5.75
N ARG A 199 -21.14 21.41 6.04
CA ARG A 199 -22.12 20.70 5.19
C ARG A 199 -23.47 21.42 5.16
N ASN A 200 -24.01 21.75 6.34
CA ASN A 200 -25.32 22.36 6.48
C ASN A 200 -25.38 23.79 5.92
N SER A 201 -24.25 24.51 5.90
CA SER A 201 -24.13 25.84 5.30
C SER A 201 -23.77 25.82 3.81
N ASN A 202 -23.58 24.63 3.21
CA ASN A 202 -23.06 24.47 1.85
C ASN A 202 -21.68 25.13 1.63
N ASP A 203 -20.88 25.26 2.70
CA ASP A 203 -19.47 25.70 2.68
C ASP A 203 -18.52 24.50 2.70
N CYS A 204 -18.84 23.50 1.87
CA CYS A 204 -18.12 22.25 1.81
C CYS A 204 -17.74 21.91 0.36
N PRO A 205 -16.65 22.49 -0.15
CA PRO A 205 -16.23 22.31 -1.53
C PRO A 205 -15.91 20.84 -1.80
N ARG A 206 -16.41 20.35 -2.93
CA ARG A 206 -16.29 18.94 -3.32
C ARG A 206 -15.05 18.73 -4.15
N ALA A 207 -14.24 17.75 -3.76
CA ALA A 207 -13.16 17.26 -4.56
C ALA A 207 -13.72 16.36 -5.67
N GLU A 208 -13.17 16.50 -6.87
CA GLU A 208 -13.54 15.72 -8.04
C GLU A 208 -12.34 14.89 -8.50
N PRO A 209 -12.51 13.60 -8.81
CA PRO A 209 -11.42 12.73 -9.23
C PRO A 209 -10.91 13.09 -10.64
N ASN A 210 -11.68 13.88 -11.40
CA ASN A 210 -11.31 14.32 -12.74
C ASN A 210 -10.20 15.37 -12.67
N VAL A 211 -8.97 14.92 -12.92
CA VAL A 211 -7.75 15.76 -12.97
C VAL A 211 -7.77 16.82 -14.07
N ASN A 212 -8.68 16.73 -15.04
CA ASN A 212 -8.83 17.74 -16.10
C ASN A 212 -9.65 18.95 -15.65
N LEU A 213 -10.32 18.87 -14.49
CA LEU A 213 -11.00 20.03 -13.92
C LEU A 213 -9.97 21.01 -13.36
N PRO A 214 -10.26 22.33 -13.40
CA PRO A 214 -9.41 23.31 -12.74
C PRO A 214 -9.18 22.93 -11.27
N PRO A 215 -7.98 23.18 -10.71
CA PRO A 215 -7.74 23.02 -9.29
C PRO A 215 -8.80 23.76 -8.47
N ALA A 216 -9.42 23.07 -7.54
CA ALA A 216 -10.37 23.65 -6.60
C ALA A 216 -9.67 24.02 -5.27
N ALA A 217 -10.34 24.80 -4.43
CA ALA A 217 -9.82 25.28 -3.17
C ALA A 217 -10.66 24.76 -2.01
N ALA A 218 -9.99 24.43 -0.89
CA ALA A 218 -10.67 24.19 0.36
C ALA A 218 -11.43 25.44 0.83
N ASN A 219 -12.38 25.27 1.75
CA ASN A 219 -13.07 26.42 2.33
C ASN A 219 -12.12 27.27 3.20
N SER A 220 -12.64 28.36 3.78
CA SER A 220 -11.86 29.27 4.62
C SER A 220 -11.20 28.61 5.85
N ARG A 221 -11.69 27.42 6.25
CA ARG A 221 -11.19 26.60 7.35
C ARG A 221 -10.29 25.45 6.88
N GLY A 222 -9.95 25.40 5.60
CA GLY A 222 -9.16 24.33 4.99
C GLY A 222 -9.92 23.00 4.84
N MET A 223 -11.25 23.01 4.88
CA MET A 223 -12.08 21.80 4.79
C MET A 223 -12.53 21.49 3.36
N CYS A 224 -12.72 20.20 3.08
CA CYS A 224 -13.20 19.69 1.80
C CYS A 224 -14.10 18.45 1.97
N ASN A 225 -14.95 18.20 0.97
CA ASN A 225 -15.67 16.95 0.79
C ASN A 225 -14.90 16.05 -0.17
N CYS A 226 -14.34 14.98 0.38
CA CYS A 226 -13.47 14.06 -0.35
C CYS A 226 -14.06 12.66 -0.48
N TRP A 227 -15.26 12.46 0.05
CA TRP A 227 -15.93 11.17 0.16
C TRP A 227 -17.10 11.02 -0.82
N GLU A 228 -17.70 12.12 -1.30
CA GLU A 228 -18.87 12.06 -2.18
C GLU A 228 -18.52 11.69 -3.62
N HIS A 229 -17.44 12.26 -4.17
CA HIS A 229 -17.03 12.06 -5.57
C HIS A 229 -15.55 11.73 -5.73
N SER A 230 -14.70 12.25 -4.85
CA SER A 230 -13.28 11.96 -4.82
C SER A 230 -12.98 10.71 -3.98
N TYR A 231 -11.70 10.47 -3.76
CA TYR A 231 -11.14 9.40 -2.96
C TYR A 231 -10.42 10.04 -1.78
N ALA A 232 -11.05 9.95 -0.59
CA ALA A 232 -10.36 10.20 0.65
C ALA A 232 -9.32 9.10 0.84
N THR A 233 -8.10 9.53 1.11
CA THR A 233 -6.91 8.69 1.04
C THR A 233 -6.54 8.14 2.42
N GLY A 234 -5.99 6.93 2.49
CA GLY A 234 -5.48 6.26 3.69
C GLY A 234 -6.51 5.88 4.77
N VAL A 235 -7.80 5.67 4.44
CA VAL A 235 -8.81 5.22 5.42
C VAL A 235 -9.73 4.08 4.93
N GLY A 236 -9.39 3.42 3.82
CA GLY A 236 -10.02 2.21 3.27
C GLY A 236 -10.24 2.24 1.74
N PHE A 237 -11.38 1.72 1.28
CA PHE A 237 -11.70 1.59 -0.15
C PHE A 237 -11.91 2.88 -0.94
N TRP A 238 -11.74 2.78 -2.26
CA TRP A 238 -12.33 3.74 -3.20
C TRP A 238 -13.82 3.92 -2.95
N SER A 239 -14.27 5.17 -2.94
CA SER A 239 -15.68 5.52 -2.82
C SER A 239 -16.51 4.75 -3.84
N VAL A 240 -17.56 4.10 -3.34
CA VAL A 240 -18.55 3.38 -4.15
C VAL A 240 -19.76 4.28 -4.31
N ASN A 241 -20.14 4.52 -5.56
CA ASN A 241 -21.29 5.36 -5.87
C ASN A 241 -22.58 4.77 -5.25
N GLY A 242 -23.38 5.61 -4.59
CA GLY A 242 -24.67 5.24 -4.00
C GLY A 242 -24.59 4.72 -2.56
N CYS A 243 -23.44 4.86 -1.92
CA CYS A 243 -23.27 4.65 -0.48
C CYS A 243 -23.48 5.97 0.26
N SER A 244 -24.22 5.94 1.36
CA SER A 244 -24.62 7.14 2.11
C SER A 244 -23.70 7.48 3.29
N ALA A 245 -22.88 6.52 3.73
CA ALA A 245 -21.93 6.69 4.81
C ALA A 245 -20.67 7.40 4.31
N LEU A 246 -19.93 7.96 5.27
CA LEU A 246 -18.61 8.51 5.01
C LEU A 246 -17.68 7.40 4.52
N GLN A 247 -17.02 7.66 3.40
CA GLN A 247 -16.12 6.73 2.74
C GLN A 247 -14.73 7.34 2.53
N PRO A 248 -13.67 6.53 2.59
CA PRO A 248 -13.66 5.21 3.21
C PRO A 248 -13.61 5.33 4.72
N LEU A 249 -14.30 4.44 5.43
CA LEU A 249 -14.10 4.27 6.86
C LEU A 249 -14.15 2.78 7.20
N PRO A 250 -13.35 2.32 8.17
CA PRO A 250 -13.42 0.94 8.67
C PRO A 250 -14.82 0.57 9.21
N GLU A 251 -15.64 1.55 9.57
CA GLU A 251 -17.02 1.34 10.03
C GLU A 251 -18.02 1.04 8.89
N LEU A 252 -17.60 1.13 7.62
CA LEU A 252 -18.45 0.79 6.48
C LEU A 252 -18.95 -0.66 6.56
N TRP A 253 -18.12 -1.56 7.11
CA TRP A 253 -18.49 -2.95 7.38
C TRP A 253 -19.74 -3.10 8.25
N GLU A 254 -19.95 -2.18 9.19
CA GLU A 254 -21.02 -2.24 10.17
C GLU A 254 -22.22 -1.35 9.79
N GLN A 255 -21.95 -0.20 9.19
CA GLN A 255 -22.95 0.84 8.95
C GLN A 255 -23.69 0.69 7.62
N GLU A 256 -23.05 0.13 6.57
CA GLU A 256 -23.65 0.02 5.24
C GLU A 256 -23.43 -1.36 4.59
N PRO A 257 -24.11 -2.41 5.07
CA PRO A 257 -23.95 -3.77 4.53
C PRO A 257 -24.26 -3.88 3.02
N GLY A 258 -25.15 -3.03 2.50
CA GLY A 258 -25.45 -2.99 1.06
C GLY A 258 -24.27 -2.52 0.20
N CYS A 259 -23.45 -1.61 0.72
CA CYS A 259 -22.26 -1.11 0.04
C CYS A 259 -21.15 -2.15 0.01
N ILE A 260 -20.92 -2.78 1.16
CA ILE A 260 -20.01 -3.90 1.28
C ILE A 260 -20.40 -5.04 0.35
N GLY A 261 -21.68 -5.40 0.28
CA GLY A 261 -22.19 -6.41 -0.64
C GLY A 261 -21.75 -6.12 -2.08
N ARG A 262 -21.90 -4.86 -2.53
CA ARG A 262 -21.47 -4.45 -3.88
C ARG A 262 -19.96 -4.55 -4.07
N VAL A 263 -19.15 -4.12 -3.10
CA VAL A 263 -17.69 -4.24 -3.21
C VAL A 263 -17.26 -5.70 -3.29
N MET A 264 -17.85 -6.56 -2.45
CA MET A 264 -17.54 -7.99 -2.46
C MET A 264 -18.03 -8.68 -3.73
N ASP A 265 -19.17 -8.28 -4.28
CA ASP A 265 -19.66 -8.79 -5.57
C ASP A 265 -18.74 -8.38 -6.73
N ASN A 266 -18.26 -7.13 -6.73
CA ASN A 266 -17.28 -6.67 -7.70
C ASN A 266 -15.96 -7.44 -7.57
N TRP A 267 -15.48 -7.62 -6.34
CA TRP A 267 -14.28 -8.39 -6.04
C TRP A 267 -14.38 -9.83 -6.51
N LYS A 268 -15.50 -10.53 -6.23
CA LYS A 268 -15.71 -11.91 -6.67
C LYS A 268 -15.71 -12.04 -8.19
N GLN A 269 -16.26 -11.06 -8.92
CA GLN A 269 -16.18 -11.02 -10.38
C GLN A 269 -14.73 -10.80 -10.86
N THR A 270 -13.99 -9.88 -10.24
CA THR A 270 -12.56 -9.66 -10.52
C THR A 270 -11.74 -10.91 -10.26
N ALA A 271 -11.98 -11.61 -9.14
CA ALA A 271 -11.33 -12.87 -8.81
C ALA A 271 -11.63 -13.97 -9.84
N ALA A 272 -12.89 -14.11 -10.27
CA ALA A 272 -13.26 -15.06 -11.33
C ALA A 272 -12.53 -14.75 -12.65
N ILE A 273 -12.38 -13.47 -13.00
CA ILE A 273 -11.59 -13.05 -14.16
C ILE A 273 -10.12 -13.45 -13.98
N ALA A 274 -9.52 -13.13 -12.84
CA ALA A 274 -8.13 -13.48 -12.52
C ALA A 274 -7.91 -15.00 -12.59
N VAL A 275 -8.76 -15.81 -11.96
CA VAL A 275 -8.66 -17.27 -12.02
C VAL A 275 -8.78 -17.79 -13.45
N SER A 276 -9.70 -17.24 -14.25
CA SER A 276 -9.83 -17.59 -15.67
C SER A 276 -8.58 -17.27 -16.50
N LYS A 277 -7.74 -16.35 -16.01
CA LYS A 277 -6.46 -15.93 -16.59
C LYS A 277 -5.26 -16.62 -15.93
N GLY A 278 -5.49 -17.63 -15.10
CA GLY A 278 -4.45 -18.47 -14.51
C GLY A 278 -3.82 -17.95 -13.21
N TYR A 279 -4.32 -16.85 -12.64
CA TYR A 279 -3.82 -16.36 -11.36
C TYR A 279 -4.17 -17.34 -10.24
N LYS A 280 -3.18 -17.66 -9.41
CA LYS A 280 -3.30 -18.61 -8.29
C LYS A 280 -3.53 -17.88 -6.97
N TYR A 281 -3.00 -16.67 -6.86
CA TYR A 281 -3.01 -15.89 -5.64
C TYR A 281 -3.70 -14.54 -5.86
N LEU A 282 -4.37 -14.09 -4.82
CA LEU A 282 -4.91 -12.74 -4.70
C LEU A 282 -4.34 -12.12 -3.43
N THR A 283 -4.15 -10.81 -3.41
CA THR A 283 -4.02 -10.07 -2.15
C THR A 283 -5.37 -9.53 -1.69
N THR A 284 -5.46 -9.17 -0.42
CA THR A 284 -6.47 -8.22 0.06
C THR A 284 -6.32 -6.89 -0.67
N PRO A 285 -7.27 -5.96 -0.54
CA PRO A 285 -7.00 -4.55 -0.86
C PRO A 285 -5.69 -4.10 -0.23
N LEU A 286 -5.01 -3.20 -0.91
CA LEU A 286 -3.75 -2.63 -0.45
C LEU A 286 -4.08 -1.71 0.71
N LEU A 287 -3.45 -1.92 1.87
CA LEU A 287 -3.80 -1.19 3.08
C LEU A 287 -2.74 -0.19 3.44
N ALA A 288 -3.12 1.07 3.67
CA ALA A 288 -2.18 2.11 4.10
C ALA A 288 -2.25 2.39 5.61
N VAL A 289 -3.34 2.04 6.31
CA VAL A 289 -3.54 2.44 7.73
C VAL A 289 -3.96 1.32 8.67
N TYR A 290 -5.08 0.63 8.41
CA TYR A 290 -5.67 -0.32 9.38
C TYR A 290 -5.62 -1.78 8.90
N VAL A 291 -4.77 -2.62 9.51
CA VAL A 291 -4.69 -4.06 9.16
C VAL A 291 -5.93 -4.84 9.60
N SER A 292 -6.69 -4.36 10.60
CA SER A 292 -7.97 -4.97 10.99
C SER A 292 -8.99 -5.05 9.84
N TYR A 293 -8.86 -4.15 8.87
CA TYR A 293 -9.64 -4.18 7.65
C TYR A 293 -9.29 -5.42 6.77
N ALA A 294 -8.00 -5.77 6.71
CA ALA A 294 -7.45 -7.11 6.44
C ALA A 294 -8.40 -8.26 6.75
N GLU A 295 -8.63 -8.37 8.05
CA GLU A 295 -9.34 -9.47 8.67
C GLU A 295 -10.78 -9.54 8.20
N LYS A 296 -11.49 -8.39 8.21
CA LYS A 296 -12.89 -8.33 7.77
C LYS A 296 -13.03 -8.68 6.30
N PHE A 297 -12.13 -8.18 5.46
CA PHE A 297 -12.14 -8.52 4.05
C PHE A 297 -11.96 -10.02 3.83
N ILE A 298 -11.02 -10.65 4.54
CA ILE A 298 -10.79 -12.10 4.51
C ILE A 298 -12.06 -12.85 4.96
N GLU A 299 -12.67 -12.44 6.08
CA GLU A 299 -13.90 -13.05 6.60
C GLU A 299 -15.02 -13.06 5.55
N HIS A 300 -15.23 -11.95 4.85
CA HIS A 300 -16.26 -11.83 3.82
C HIS A 300 -15.89 -12.51 2.49
N ALA A 301 -14.63 -12.44 2.05
CA ALA A 301 -14.18 -13.00 0.79
C ALA A 301 -14.13 -14.54 0.83
N CYS A 302 -13.71 -15.08 1.97
CA CYS A 302 -13.46 -16.50 2.17
C CYS A 302 -14.62 -17.23 2.88
N ASP A 303 -15.68 -16.50 3.26
CA ASP A 303 -16.79 -16.99 4.08
C ASP A 303 -16.30 -17.63 5.38
N CYS A 304 -15.51 -16.87 6.15
CA CYS A 304 -14.95 -17.31 7.42
C CYS A 304 -15.84 -16.97 8.60
N HIS A 305 -16.13 -17.98 9.44
CA HIS A 305 -16.85 -17.84 10.70
C HIS A 305 -16.03 -18.50 11.80
N ASN A 306 -15.61 -17.72 12.80
CA ASN A 306 -14.80 -18.19 13.94
C ASN A 306 -13.53 -18.96 13.52
N GLY A 307 -12.81 -18.46 12.50
CA GLY A 307 -11.59 -19.08 11.99
C GLY A 307 -11.78 -20.25 11.02
N VAL A 308 -13.04 -20.64 10.73
CA VAL A 308 -13.35 -21.69 9.76
C VAL A 308 -13.93 -21.06 8.50
N CYS A 309 -13.28 -21.28 7.35
CA CYS A 309 -13.64 -20.66 6.08
C CYS A 309 -14.29 -21.65 5.11
N GLY A 310 -15.31 -21.20 4.38
CA GLY A 310 -15.95 -21.98 3.32
C GLY A 310 -15.04 -22.23 2.12
N CYS A 311 -14.09 -21.33 1.87
CA CYS A 311 -13.08 -21.45 0.82
C CYS A 311 -11.80 -20.70 1.19
N THR A 312 -10.65 -21.13 0.65
CA THR A 312 -9.32 -20.63 1.04
C THR A 312 -8.40 -20.31 -0.14
N ASP A 313 -8.95 -20.16 -1.35
CA ASP A 313 -8.16 -19.90 -2.56
C ASP A 313 -8.82 -18.88 -3.51
N ALA A 314 -8.09 -18.52 -4.56
CA ALA A 314 -8.52 -17.50 -5.51
C ALA A 314 -9.84 -17.83 -6.23
N SER A 315 -10.24 -19.11 -6.34
CA SER A 315 -11.44 -19.54 -7.08
C SER A 315 -12.74 -18.98 -6.52
N CYS A 316 -12.78 -18.65 -5.23
CA CYS A 316 -13.89 -17.97 -4.56
C CYS A 316 -13.62 -16.49 -4.26
N GLY A 317 -12.47 -15.97 -4.67
CA GLY A 317 -12.01 -14.63 -4.32
C GLY A 317 -11.31 -14.54 -2.96
N CYS A 318 -10.96 -15.66 -2.33
CA CYS A 318 -10.26 -15.64 -1.06
C CYS A 318 -8.77 -15.27 -1.26
N PRO A 319 -8.27 -14.18 -0.64
CA PRO A 319 -6.88 -13.78 -0.78
C PRO A 319 -5.95 -14.65 0.07
N ALA A 320 -4.81 -15.02 -0.53
CA ALA A 320 -3.75 -15.78 0.15
C ALA A 320 -2.70 -14.86 0.76
N TYR A 321 -2.73 -13.55 0.47
CA TYR A 321 -1.76 -12.58 0.96
C TYR A 321 -2.46 -11.29 1.40
N VAL A 322 -1.83 -10.55 2.31
CA VAL A 322 -2.27 -9.20 2.70
C VAL A 322 -1.44 -8.18 1.92
N GLY A 323 -2.09 -7.28 1.19
CA GLY A 323 -1.44 -6.15 0.52
C GLY A 323 -1.23 -4.99 1.50
N LEU A 324 -0.04 -4.38 1.49
CA LEU A 324 0.32 -3.33 2.45
C LEU A 324 1.12 -2.22 1.78
N HIS A 325 0.70 -0.98 2.02
CA HIS A 325 1.46 0.23 1.74
C HIS A 325 1.95 0.84 3.04
N PHE A 326 3.14 1.45 3.00
CA PHE A 326 3.72 2.08 4.17
C PHE A 326 4.53 3.33 3.82
N TYR A 327 4.17 4.44 4.46
CA TYR A 327 4.94 5.67 4.38
C TYR A 327 5.33 6.15 5.78
N ALA A 328 6.62 6.43 5.94
CA ALA A 328 7.10 7.22 7.08
C ALA A 328 6.91 8.72 6.83
N PHE A 329 7.10 9.54 7.86
CA PHE A 329 6.88 10.98 7.80
C PHE A 329 8.15 11.76 8.15
N ASP A 330 8.39 12.86 7.42
CA ASP A 330 9.28 13.97 7.78
C ASP A 330 10.77 13.67 8.03
N CYS A 331 11.33 12.59 7.46
CA CYS A 331 12.74 12.23 7.72
C CYS A 331 13.08 12.08 9.23
N GLN A 332 12.07 11.73 10.04
CA GLN A 332 12.17 11.48 11.47
C GLN A 332 11.44 10.17 11.85
N PRO A 333 11.87 9.02 11.32
CA PRO A 333 11.15 7.76 11.51
C PRO A 333 11.12 7.26 12.96
N GLU A 334 12.01 7.70 13.84
CA GLU A 334 11.95 7.39 15.27
C GLU A 334 10.99 8.32 15.99
N SER A 335 11.12 9.64 15.82
CA SER A 335 10.24 10.61 16.48
C SER A 335 8.78 10.48 16.05
N THR A 336 8.53 10.07 14.81
CA THR A 336 7.18 9.80 14.27
C THR A 336 6.70 8.36 14.53
N SER A 337 7.49 7.55 15.25
CA SER A 337 7.21 6.13 15.52
C SER A 337 7.02 5.27 14.26
N ALA A 338 7.53 5.69 13.10
CA ALA A 338 7.35 4.99 11.83
C ALA A 338 7.83 3.53 11.89
N TYR A 339 9.02 3.27 12.45
CA TYR A 339 9.53 1.90 12.58
C TYR A 339 8.65 1.02 13.47
N VAL A 340 8.21 1.56 14.62
CA VAL A 340 7.33 0.86 15.57
C VAL A 340 5.99 0.55 14.93
N ASN A 341 5.41 1.52 14.21
CA ASN A 341 4.13 1.39 13.54
C ASN A 341 4.20 0.36 12.39
N PHE A 342 5.27 0.37 11.59
CA PHE A 342 5.48 -0.64 10.56
C PHE A 342 5.61 -2.04 11.16
N GLU A 343 6.44 -2.20 12.19
CA GLU A 343 6.63 -3.48 12.86
C GLU A 343 5.31 -4.00 13.45
N ALA A 344 4.52 -3.14 14.08
CA ALA A 344 3.21 -3.48 14.62
C ALA A 344 2.25 -3.99 13.53
N ARG A 345 2.16 -3.28 12.39
CA ARG A 345 1.31 -3.71 11.27
C ARG A 345 1.73 -5.05 10.70
N VAL A 346 3.03 -5.29 10.51
CA VAL A 346 3.51 -6.58 10.03
C VAL A 346 3.24 -7.68 11.07
N LYS A 347 3.38 -7.40 12.38
CA LYS A 347 3.02 -8.35 13.44
C LYS A 347 1.52 -8.68 13.45
N GLU A 348 0.65 -7.71 13.22
CA GLU A 348 -0.79 -7.94 13.06
C GLU A 348 -1.09 -8.87 11.88
N ILE A 349 -0.39 -8.71 10.76
CA ILE A 349 -0.48 -9.67 9.64
C ILE A 349 0.01 -11.06 10.06
N GLY A 350 1.07 -11.15 10.87
CA GLY A 350 1.51 -12.41 11.48
C GLY A 350 0.42 -13.09 12.30
N GLN A 351 -0.36 -12.34 13.08
CA GLN A 351 -1.51 -12.86 13.81
C GLN A 351 -2.62 -13.36 12.86
N LEU A 352 -2.84 -12.68 11.74
CA LEU A 352 -3.76 -13.17 10.69
C LEU A 352 -3.29 -14.48 10.07
N MET A 353 -1.99 -14.69 9.85
CA MET A 353 -1.42 -15.96 9.38
C MET A 353 -1.58 -17.10 10.38
N GLU A 354 -1.66 -16.79 11.67
CA GLU A 354 -1.93 -17.76 12.74
C GLU A 354 -3.42 -18.08 12.83
N LYS A 355 -4.28 -17.06 12.74
CA LYS A 355 -5.74 -17.21 12.74
C LYS A 355 -6.23 -17.94 11.48
N TYR A 356 -5.65 -17.63 10.33
CA TYR A 356 -6.02 -18.14 9.01
C TYR A 356 -4.79 -18.76 8.32
N PRO A 357 -4.51 -20.06 8.53
CA PRO A 357 -3.29 -20.70 8.03
C PRO A 357 -3.09 -20.70 6.51
N PHE A 358 -4.14 -20.44 5.72
CA PHE A 358 -4.04 -20.28 4.27
C PHE A 358 -3.48 -18.91 3.86
N VAL A 359 -3.49 -17.93 4.76
CA VAL A 359 -2.82 -16.64 4.57
C VAL A 359 -1.32 -16.87 4.70
N LYS A 360 -0.60 -16.56 3.62
CA LYS A 360 0.81 -16.86 3.42
C LYS A 360 1.72 -15.73 3.89
N GLY A 361 1.24 -14.50 3.95
CA GLY A 361 2.00 -13.36 4.47
C GLY A 361 1.63 -12.02 3.83
N ALA A 362 2.51 -11.04 3.99
CA ALA A 362 2.38 -9.69 3.47
C ALA A 362 3.11 -9.52 2.12
N ILE A 363 2.44 -8.85 1.19
CA ILE A 363 3.06 -8.23 0.01
C ILE A 363 3.09 -6.74 0.30
N VAL A 364 4.24 -6.23 0.73
CA VAL A 364 4.44 -4.80 0.98
C VAL A 364 4.86 -4.17 -0.33
N ASN A 365 3.91 -3.71 -1.13
CA ASN A 365 4.19 -3.29 -2.50
C ASN A 365 4.55 -1.81 -2.61
N GLU A 366 4.14 -0.94 -1.69
CA GLU A 366 4.54 0.47 -1.71
C GLU A 366 5.21 0.87 -0.39
N VAL A 367 6.48 1.26 -0.44
CA VAL A 367 7.18 1.82 0.73
C VAL A 367 7.95 3.07 0.38
N GLY A 368 7.79 4.11 1.18
CA GLY A 368 8.51 5.37 1.02
C GLY A 368 8.45 6.28 2.23
N MET A 369 8.70 7.56 1.98
CA MET A 369 8.62 8.62 2.99
C MET A 369 7.91 9.85 2.44
N LEU A 370 6.90 10.30 3.18
CA LEU A 370 6.11 11.48 2.87
C LEU A 370 6.77 12.75 3.42
N ASN A 371 6.76 13.80 2.61
CA ASN A 371 7.33 15.10 2.94
C ASN A 371 6.33 15.95 3.75
N CYS A 372 5.95 15.48 4.93
CA CYS A 372 5.02 16.17 5.82
C CYS A 372 5.19 15.70 7.26
N ALA A 373 4.71 16.48 8.23
CA ALA A 373 4.78 16.18 9.67
C ALA A 373 4.02 14.90 10.11
N GLY A 374 3.26 14.28 9.20
CA GLY A 374 2.32 13.20 9.49
C GLY A 374 0.98 13.72 10.01
N PRO A 375 -0.09 12.91 9.89
CA PRO A 375 -1.41 13.29 10.35
C PRO A 375 -1.48 13.33 11.89
N THR A 376 -2.19 14.31 12.43
CA THR A 376 -2.59 14.40 13.84
C THR A 376 -4.11 14.41 13.96
N GLU A 377 -4.65 14.38 15.19
CA GLU A 377 -6.10 14.52 15.39
C GLU A 377 -6.63 15.86 14.86
N ASP A 378 -5.85 16.94 15.04
CA ASP A 378 -6.23 18.29 14.62
C ASP A 378 -5.94 18.57 13.13
N ASP A 379 -4.88 17.97 12.60
CA ASP A 379 -4.42 18.07 11.21
C ASP A 379 -4.31 16.65 10.60
N PRO A 380 -5.43 16.02 10.23
CA PRO A 380 -5.46 14.63 9.77
C PRO A 380 -4.93 14.42 8.35
N ILE A 381 -4.46 15.48 7.68
CA ILE A 381 -4.00 15.43 6.29
C ILE A 381 -2.51 15.75 6.22
N CYS A 382 -1.77 14.89 5.53
CA CYS A 382 -0.39 15.15 5.14
C CYS A 382 -0.31 16.30 4.12
N VAL A 383 0.22 17.45 4.55
CA VAL A 383 0.49 18.60 3.68
C VAL A 383 1.97 18.62 3.30
N PRO A 384 2.34 18.64 2.00
CA PRO A 384 3.74 18.69 1.60
C PRO A 384 4.52 19.88 2.19
N ASP A 385 5.79 19.67 2.54
CA ASP A 385 6.71 20.62 3.18
C ASP A 385 6.24 21.18 4.55
N SER A 386 5.33 20.48 5.25
CA SER A 386 4.82 20.90 6.57
C SER A 386 5.65 20.44 7.76
N GLY A 387 6.60 19.53 7.53
CA GLY A 387 7.43 18.94 8.58
C GLY A 387 8.63 19.79 8.99
N SER A 388 9.40 19.27 9.94
CA SER A 388 10.67 19.78 10.47
C SER A 388 11.80 19.73 9.44
N TYR A 389 11.75 18.79 8.49
CA TYR A 389 12.75 18.61 7.43
C TYR A 389 12.11 18.72 6.05
N PRO A 390 11.51 19.87 5.68
CA PRO A 390 10.78 19.99 4.43
C PRO A 390 11.72 19.76 3.23
N ALA A 391 11.28 18.94 2.27
CA ALA A 391 12.11 18.52 1.14
C ALA A 391 12.66 19.72 0.34
N LYS A 392 11.90 20.82 0.25
CA LYS A 392 12.34 22.05 -0.43
C LYS A 392 13.64 22.65 0.12
N ASP A 393 14.00 22.35 1.37
CA ASP A 393 15.19 22.86 2.04
C ASP A 393 16.41 21.91 1.87
N GLY A 394 16.17 20.66 1.45
CA GLY A 394 17.20 19.65 1.22
C GLY A 394 17.78 19.67 -0.19
N PRO A 395 19.06 19.28 -0.38
CA PRO A 395 19.60 19.03 -1.71
C PRO A 395 18.82 17.90 -2.40
N ASP A 396 18.53 18.07 -3.69
CA ASP A 396 17.78 17.12 -4.53
C ASP A 396 16.42 16.68 -3.96
N PHE A 397 15.86 17.45 -3.03
CA PHE A 397 14.61 17.17 -2.34
C PHE A 397 14.56 15.82 -1.59
N SER A 398 15.72 15.28 -1.20
CA SER A 398 15.79 14.03 -0.43
C SER A 398 15.84 14.29 1.09
N CYS A 399 15.79 13.22 1.87
CA CYS A 399 15.98 13.32 3.31
C CYS A 399 17.41 13.78 3.66
N PRO A 400 17.56 14.82 4.50
CA PRO A 400 18.88 15.25 4.93
C PRO A 400 19.51 14.22 5.87
N VAL A 401 20.83 14.33 6.04
CA VAL A 401 21.54 13.64 7.13
C VAL A 401 21.16 14.31 8.46
N ASN A 402 20.68 13.51 9.41
CA ASN A 402 20.34 13.94 10.76
C ASN A 402 20.62 12.81 11.77
N ASP A 403 20.29 13.02 13.06
CA ASP A 403 20.58 12.06 14.13
C ASP A 403 19.83 10.72 13.97
N GLU A 404 18.61 10.73 13.40
CA GLU A 404 17.81 9.52 13.13
C GLU A 404 18.18 8.86 11.79
N LEU A 405 18.69 9.66 10.86
CA LEU A 405 19.07 9.30 9.49
C LEU A 405 20.53 9.67 9.21
N PRO A 406 21.52 9.01 9.83
CA PRO A 406 22.93 9.36 9.69
C PRO A 406 23.49 9.23 8.27
N ASN A 407 22.79 8.48 7.39
CA ASN A 407 23.10 8.35 5.96
C ASN A 407 21.94 8.85 5.08
N GLY A 408 21.13 9.78 5.61
CA GLY A 408 19.92 10.26 4.94
C GLY A 408 18.92 9.13 4.68
N LEU A 409 18.27 9.16 3.53
CA LEU A 409 17.26 8.16 3.14
C LEU A 409 17.77 6.71 3.18
N ALA A 410 19.06 6.48 2.93
CA ALA A 410 19.67 5.15 3.00
C ALA A 410 19.56 4.51 4.39
N SER A 411 19.63 5.30 5.47
CA SER A 411 19.42 4.81 6.84
C SER A 411 18.00 4.24 7.02
N PHE A 412 17.00 4.94 6.47
CA PHE A 412 15.61 4.48 6.53
C PHE A 412 15.40 3.20 5.74
N VAL A 413 15.90 3.16 4.49
CA VAL A 413 15.83 1.97 3.62
C VAL A 413 16.40 0.74 4.34
N THR A 414 17.61 0.84 4.88
CA THR A 414 18.23 -0.29 5.59
C THR A 414 17.37 -0.75 6.74
N ARG A 415 16.97 0.17 7.63
CA ARG A 415 16.29 -0.17 8.87
C ARG A 415 14.89 -0.73 8.65
N ILE A 416 14.13 -0.17 7.71
CA ILE A 416 12.76 -0.63 7.43
C ILE A 416 12.74 -2.03 6.80
N LEU A 417 13.69 -2.34 5.90
CA LEU A 417 13.80 -3.69 5.34
C LEU A 417 14.26 -4.71 6.39
N GLU A 418 15.20 -4.37 7.27
CA GLU A 418 15.60 -5.25 8.37
C GLU A 418 14.41 -5.62 9.27
N ILE A 419 13.55 -4.65 9.59
CA ILE A 419 12.31 -4.90 10.32
C ILE A 419 11.40 -5.83 9.52
N ALA A 420 11.18 -5.55 8.23
CA ALA A 420 10.32 -6.35 7.37
C ALA A 420 10.77 -7.83 7.33
N ILE A 421 12.07 -8.07 7.22
CA ILE A 421 12.66 -9.40 7.14
C ILE A 421 12.66 -10.12 8.50
N GLY A 422 12.82 -9.37 9.59
CA GLY A 422 12.94 -9.94 10.94
C GLY A 422 11.62 -10.43 11.55
N VAL A 423 10.46 -9.94 11.10
CA VAL A 423 9.17 -10.33 11.68
C VAL A 423 8.76 -11.73 11.22
N LYS A 424 8.52 -12.61 12.21
CA LYS A 424 8.09 -13.99 12.03
C LYS A 424 6.83 -14.27 12.86
N THR A 425 6.02 -15.21 12.41
CA THR A 425 4.95 -15.82 13.23
C THR A 425 5.55 -16.63 14.38
N SER A 426 4.72 -17.03 15.35
CA SER A 426 5.13 -17.87 16.48
C SER A 426 5.71 -19.22 16.06
N ASP A 427 5.32 -19.75 14.90
CA ASP A 427 5.86 -20.97 14.30
C ASP A 427 7.06 -20.74 13.37
N GLY A 428 7.58 -19.50 13.31
CA GLY A 428 8.81 -19.14 12.61
C GLY A 428 8.68 -18.86 11.11
N ARG A 429 7.46 -18.82 10.56
CA ARG A 429 7.25 -18.43 9.15
C ARG A 429 7.53 -16.94 8.97
N PRO A 430 8.24 -16.52 7.91
CA PRO A 430 8.44 -15.11 7.64
C PRO A 430 7.12 -14.47 7.24
N VAL A 431 6.80 -13.32 7.85
CA VAL A 431 5.54 -12.62 7.56
C VAL A 431 5.63 -11.85 6.25
N VAL A 432 6.71 -11.10 6.02
CA VAL A 432 6.89 -10.36 4.75
C VAL A 432 7.42 -11.29 3.67
N LYS A 433 6.66 -11.41 2.58
CA LYS A 433 6.98 -12.24 1.42
C LYS A 433 7.47 -11.41 0.23
N SER A 434 7.09 -10.13 0.19
CA SER A 434 7.58 -9.16 -0.77
C SER A 434 7.71 -7.78 -0.14
N PHE A 435 8.69 -7.01 -0.60
CA PHE A 435 8.90 -5.61 -0.24
C PHE A 435 9.27 -4.84 -1.50
N ALA A 436 8.49 -3.86 -1.92
CA ALA A 436 8.79 -3.02 -3.07
C ALA A 436 8.90 -1.55 -2.70
N TRP A 437 9.96 -0.92 -3.21
CA TRP A 437 10.29 0.47 -2.93
C TRP A 437 9.61 1.41 -3.92
N PHE A 438 9.08 2.52 -3.42
CA PHE A 438 8.49 3.60 -4.22
C PHE A 438 9.58 4.47 -4.85
N ASN A 439 10.03 4.11 -6.05
CA ASN A 439 11.17 4.70 -6.74
C ASN A 439 10.76 5.88 -7.64
N GLN A 440 10.22 6.95 -7.03
CA GLN A 440 9.76 8.15 -7.74
C GLN A 440 10.29 9.46 -7.11
N ASP A 441 10.30 10.55 -7.88
CA ASP A 441 10.68 11.89 -7.40
C ASP A 441 9.44 12.70 -6.99
N ARG A 442 9.20 12.79 -5.68
CA ARG A 442 8.15 13.64 -5.06
C ARG A 442 6.73 13.40 -5.56
N GLU A 443 6.48 12.27 -6.21
CA GLU A 443 5.13 11.86 -6.58
C GLU A 443 4.30 11.63 -5.32
N GLY A 444 3.02 12.03 -5.35
CA GLY A 444 2.16 11.91 -4.17
C GLY A 444 2.58 12.76 -2.96
N GLY A 445 3.50 13.72 -3.10
CA GLY A 445 3.98 14.51 -1.94
C GLY A 445 5.03 13.79 -1.10
N THR A 446 5.73 12.81 -1.67
CA THR A 446 6.91 12.20 -1.06
C THR A 446 8.13 13.11 -1.10
N TYR A 447 9.22 12.68 -0.45
CA TYR A 447 10.56 13.14 -0.80
C TYR A 447 10.98 12.63 -2.20
N ASN A 448 12.15 13.02 -2.68
CA ASN A 448 12.81 12.32 -3.77
C ASN A 448 13.27 10.93 -3.28
N LEU A 449 12.55 9.89 -3.69
CA LEU A 449 12.74 8.50 -3.27
C LEU A 449 13.44 7.68 -4.36
N ARG A 450 14.00 8.31 -5.39
CA ARG A 450 14.72 7.61 -6.45
C ARG A 450 15.95 6.89 -5.88
N LEU A 451 16.18 5.67 -6.36
CA LEU A 451 17.34 4.82 -6.08
C LEU A 451 18.48 5.03 -7.09
N PHE A 452 18.24 5.88 -8.09
CA PHE A 452 19.18 6.23 -9.15
C PHE A 452 19.35 7.75 -9.23
N ASN A 453 20.55 8.18 -9.55
CA ASN A 453 20.83 9.57 -9.93
C ASN A 453 20.34 9.86 -11.35
N ASP A 454 20.33 11.14 -11.74
CA ASP A 454 19.91 11.58 -13.07
C ASP A 454 20.76 11.01 -14.21
N ASP A 455 22.02 10.67 -13.93
CA ASP A 455 22.94 10.04 -14.89
C ASP A 455 22.75 8.51 -15.03
N GLY A 456 21.81 7.94 -14.28
CA GLY A 456 21.51 6.50 -14.26
C GLY A 456 22.39 5.67 -13.32
N SER A 457 23.33 6.27 -12.59
CA SER A 457 24.08 5.57 -11.54
C SER A 457 23.21 5.27 -10.32
N VAL A 458 23.45 4.14 -9.64
CA VAL A 458 22.78 3.82 -8.38
C VAL A 458 23.27 4.78 -7.29
N ASN A 459 22.36 5.36 -6.52
CA ASN A 459 22.69 6.29 -5.43
C ASN A 459 22.82 5.59 -4.07
N ALA A 460 23.08 6.35 -3.00
CA ALA A 460 23.27 5.78 -1.66
C ALA A 460 22.05 5.00 -1.13
N ALA A 461 20.83 5.47 -1.40
CA ALA A 461 19.61 4.74 -1.04
C ALA A 461 19.47 3.45 -1.86
N GLY A 462 19.80 3.50 -3.15
CA GLY A 462 19.84 2.33 -4.02
C GLY A 462 20.85 1.27 -3.58
N GLU A 463 22.07 1.68 -3.20
CA GLU A 463 23.09 0.76 -2.67
C GLU A 463 22.65 0.12 -1.35
N ALA A 464 22.04 0.89 -0.45
CA ALA A 464 21.45 0.35 0.79
C ALA A 464 20.35 -0.67 0.50
N TYR A 465 19.46 -0.39 -0.45
CA TYR A 465 18.40 -1.31 -0.86
C TYR A 465 18.99 -2.61 -1.44
N MET A 466 19.95 -2.49 -2.37
CA MET A 466 20.64 -3.64 -2.94
C MET A 466 21.31 -4.51 -1.87
N GLU A 467 21.97 -3.89 -0.90
CA GLU A 467 22.71 -4.62 0.13
C GLU A 467 21.79 -5.43 1.04
N VAL A 468 20.69 -4.85 1.51
CA VAL A 468 19.74 -5.61 2.34
C VAL A 468 19.05 -6.71 1.54
N CYS A 469 18.67 -6.45 0.29
CA CYS A 469 18.04 -7.45 -0.59
C CYS A 469 18.96 -8.66 -0.88
N LYS A 470 20.27 -8.45 -1.08
CA LYS A 470 21.23 -9.55 -1.24
C LYS A 470 21.26 -10.47 -0.02
N ASN A 471 21.13 -9.87 1.18
CA ASN A 471 21.23 -10.57 2.45
C ASN A 471 19.89 -11.13 2.94
N TRP A 472 18.79 -10.92 2.20
CA TRP A 472 17.43 -11.33 2.58
C TRP A 472 17.33 -12.77 3.09
N LYS A 473 17.90 -13.74 2.36
CA LYS A 473 17.87 -15.16 2.76
C LYS A 473 18.63 -15.44 4.05
N ALA A 474 19.77 -14.78 4.25
CA ALA A 474 20.58 -14.92 5.45
C ALA A 474 19.94 -14.23 6.67
N LEU A 475 19.17 -13.16 6.44
CA LEU A 475 18.41 -12.47 7.48
C LEU A 475 17.11 -13.20 7.85
N GLN A 476 16.57 -14.05 6.96
CA GLN A 476 15.40 -14.89 7.23
C GLN A 476 15.73 -16.20 7.95
N SER A 477 16.95 -16.73 7.84
CA SER A 477 17.40 -17.91 8.60
C SER A 477 17.59 -17.54 10.06
#